data_AF-J7SJ24-F1
#
_entry.id   AF-J7SJ24-F1
#
_cell.length_a   1.000
_cell.length_b   1.000
_cell.length_c   1.000
_cell.angle_alpha   90.00
_cell.angle_beta   90.00
_cell.angle_gamma   90.00
#
_symmetry.space_group_name_H-M   'P 1'
#
loop_
_entity.id
_entity.type
_entity.pdbx_description
1 polymer ?
#
loop_
_entity_poly.entity_id
_entity_poly.type
_entity_poly.pdbx_seq_one_letter_code
_entity_poly.pdbx_strand_id
1 'polypeptide(L)'
;MSRSVELLKKRYLKNIKENPNLFIGIELEYPIVNLEGKATDGEVVKDLFRYLPSVLGFTIEKVDDFGNPIQLFDPVSQDTILFEVAYTTIEFAFGKAECIQEVEERFNFYMATIQNKLGEANHAIVGCGIHPNWDKNENCPVAYPRYQMLMDYRTFASAAFHLGLLVHLDKLESYLEATPFFKVFGRNYKFLRRQFSKKKLTAAEEAAIVDFSRDLLQLAEEGLKMRNKHEMTYLQPLKKELGL
;
A
#
# COMPACT_ATOMS: atom_id res chain seq x y z
N MET A 1 33.70 -1.89 16.03
CA MET A 1 32.50 -1.60 15.20
C MET A 1 31.28 -2.06 15.99
N SER A 2 30.12 -1.39 15.88
CA SER A 2 28.93 -1.82 16.63
C SER A 2 28.32 -3.08 16.00
N ARG A 3 27.67 -3.93 16.81
CA ARG A 3 26.95 -5.14 16.36
C ARG A 3 25.97 -4.85 15.22
N SER A 4 25.31 -3.69 15.25
CA SER A 4 24.38 -3.26 14.21
C SER A 4 25.08 -3.05 12.86
N VAL A 5 26.27 -2.45 12.86
CA VAL A 5 27.07 -2.24 11.64
C VAL A 5 27.50 -3.57 11.04
N GLU A 6 27.90 -4.54 11.87
CA GLU A 6 28.29 -5.88 11.41
C GLU A 6 27.11 -6.66 10.81
N LEU A 7 25.93 -6.57 11.43
CA LEU A 7 24.71 -7.20 10.90
C LEU A 7 24.31 -6.62 9.53
N LEU A 8 24.42 -5.29 9.37
CA LEU A 8 24.18 -4.63 8.09
C LEU A 8 25.20 -5.08 7.04
N LYS A 9 26.50 -5.01 7.37
CA LYS A 9 27.57 -5.48 6.48
C LYS A 9 27.35 -6.93 6.06
N LYS A 10 27.01 -7.82 7.01
CA LYS A 10 26.69 -9.21 6.70
C LYS A 10 25.47 -9.33 5.79
N ARG A 11 24.41 -8.55 6.00
CA ARG A 11 23.18 -8.62 5.18
C ARG A 11 23.40 -8.17 3.74
N TYR A 12 24.18 -7.11 3.53
CA TYR A 12 24.39 -6.50 2.22
C TYR A 12 25.58 -7.07 1.45
N LEU A 13 26.67 -7.42 2.14
CA LEU A 13 27.91 -7.85 1.48
C LEU A 13 27.98 -9.37 1.25
N LYS A 14 27.26 -10.19 2.01
CA LYS A 14 27.35 -11.67 1.90
C LYS A 14 26.96 -12.23 0.52
N ASN A 15 26.17 -11.48 -0.26
CA ASN A 15 25.66 -11.91 -1.55
C ASN A 15 26.54 -11.43 -2.72
N ILE A 16 27.53 -10.58 -2.46
CA ILE A 16 28.49 -10.11 -3.47
C ILE A 16 29.46 -11.26 -3.74
N LYS A 17 29.52 -11.71 -4.99
CA LYS A 17 30.37 -12.81 -5.44
C LYS A 17 31.56 -12.24 -6.21
N GLU A 18 32.73 -12.86 -6.07
CA GLU A 18 33.92 -12.48 -6.85
C GLU A 18 33.74 -12.77 -8.34
N ASN A 19 33.12 -13.91 -8.68
CA ASN A 19 32.83 -14.34 -10.05
C ASN A 19 31.34 -14.64 -10.21
N PRO A 20 30.47 -13.62 -10.37
CA PRO A 20 29.04 -13.83 -10.52
C PRO A 20 28.69 -14.28 -11.95
N ASN A 21 27.72 -15.19 -12.07
CA ASN A 21 26.99 -15.36 -13.32
C ASN A 21 26.18 -14.08 -13.59
N LEU A 22 26.22 -13.61 -14.83
CA LEU A 22 25.47 -12.44 -15.26
C LEU A 22 24.05 -12.86 -15.65
N PHE A 23 23.07 -12.15 -15.12
CA PHE A 23 21.66 -12.32 -15.45
C PHE A 23 21.02 -10.97 -15.68
N ILE A 24 19.88 -10.97 -16.35
CA ILE A 24 19.02 -9.82 -16.58
C ILE A 24 17.81 -9.94 -15.65
N GLY A 25 17.47 -8.83 -14.99
CA GLY A 25 16.20 -8.64 -14.28
C GLY A 25 15.46 -7.48 -14.93
N ILE A 26 14.20 -7.69 -15.28
CA ILE A 26 13.35 -6.69 -15.93
C ILE A 26 12.06 -6.58 -15.12
N GLU A 27 11.68 -5.34 -14.84
CA GLU A 27 10.41 -4.96 -14.22
C GLU A 27 9.77 -3.91 -15.13
N LEU A 28 8.49 -4.09 -15.48
CA LEU A 28 7.75 -3.21 -16.37
C LEU A 28 6.38 -2.89 -15.78
N GLU A 29 6.08 -1.60 -15.65
CA GLU A 29 4.80 -1.10 -15.14
C GLU A 29 4.00 -0.45 -16.25
N TYR A 30 2.70 -0.75 -16.29
CA TYR A 30 1.79 -0.14 -17.25
C TYR A 30 0.45 0.25 -16.65
N PRO A 31 -0.12 1.39 -17.07
CA PRO A 31 -1.51 1.71 -16.79
C PRO A 31 -2.47 0.79 -17.55
N ILE A 32 -3.50 0.31 -16.85
CA ILE A 32 -4.70 -0.28 -17.44
C ILE A 32 -5.74 0.84 -17.57
N VAL A 33 -6.21 1.09 -18.79
CA VAL A 33 -7.14 2.19 -19.11
C VAL A 33 -8.47 1.68 -19.62
N ASN A 34 -9.53 2.44 -19.35
CA ASN A 34 -10.77 2.37 -20.11
C ASN A 34 -10.60 3.08 -21.47
N LEU A 35 -10.93 2.39 -22.57
CA LEU A 35 -10.70 2.90 -23.94
C LEU A 35 -11.64 4.05 -24.35
N GLU A 36 -12.73 4.30 -23.60
CA GLU A 36 -13.60 5.47 -23.82
C GLU A 36 -13.08 6.74 -23.13
N GLY A 37 -11.90 6.68 -22.50
CA GLY A 37 -11.33 7.82 -21.78
C GLY A 37 -12.00 8.06 -20.42
N LYS A 38 -12.72 7.07 -19.88
CA LYS A 38 -13.32 7.11 -18.54
C LYS A 38 -12.30 6.67 -17.48
N ALA A 39 -12.71 6.76 -16.21
CA ALA A 39 -11.99 6.10 -15.13
C ALA A 39 -11.90 4.59 -15.39
N THR A 40 -10.77 3.98 -15.04
CA THR A 40 -10.58 2.54 -15.14
C THR A 40 -11.52 1.83 -14.16
N ASP A 41 -12.24 0.83 -14.64
CA ASP A 41 -13.13 0.03 -13.81
C ASP A 41 -12.31 -0.91 -12.93
N GLY A 42 -12.37 -0.68 -11.61
CA GLY A 42 -11.62 -1.47 -10.64
C GLY A 42 -12.05 -2.95 -10.58
N GLU A 43 -13.31 -3.27 -10.90
CA GLU A 43 -13.76 -4.67 -10.91
C GLU A 43 -13.22 -5.41 -12.12
N VAL A 44 -13.19 -4.78 -13.30
CA VAL A 44 -12.57 -5.36 -14.50
C VAL A 44 -11.11 -5.75 -14.24
N VAL A 45 -10.39 -4.91 -13.51
CA VAL A 45 -8.98 -5.14 -13.18
C VAL A 45 -8.80 -6.25 -12.13
N LYS A 46 -9.68 -6.32 -11.12
CA LYS A 46 -9.69 -7.43 -10.16
C LYS A 46 -10.07 -8.75 -10.83
N ASP A 47 -11.02 -8.73 -11.74
CA ASP A 47 -11.48 -9.88 -12.52
C ASP A 47 -10.37 -10.47 -13.37
N LEU A 48 -9.55 -9.61 -13.98
CA LEU A 48 -8.32 -10.03 -14.64
C LEU A 48 -7.45 -10.86 -13.70
N PHE A 49 -7.18 -10.37 -12.48
CA PHE A 49 -6.34 -11.06 -11.51
C PHE A 49 -6.96 -12.34 -10.93
N ARG A 50 -8.29 -12.45 -10.93
CA ARG A 50 -9.01 -13.71 -10.62
C ARG A 50 -8.92 -14.72 -11.77
N TYR A 51 -8.83 -14.23 -13.02
CA TYR A 51 -8.78 -15.04 -14.23
C TYR A 51 -7.40 -15.63 -14.51
N LEU A 52 -6.34 -14.82 -14.40
CA LEU A 52 -4.97 -15.19 -14.82
C LEU A 52 -4.43 -16.49 -14.20
N PRO A 53 -4.64 -16.80 -12.89
CA PRO A 53 -4.19 -18.08 -12.31
C PRO A 53 -4.70 -19.31 -13.06
N SER A 54 -5.96 -19.28 -13.52
CA SER A 54 -6.59 -20.42 -14.19
C SER A 54 -6.08 -20.67 -15.60
N VAL A 55 -5.57 -19.63 -16.28
CA VAL A 55 -5.16 -19.69 -17.69
C VAL A 55 -3.64 -19.75 -17.85
N LEU A 56 -2.91 -19.10 -16.96
CA LEU A 56 -1.44 -19.08 -16.96
C LEU A 56 -0.83 -20.11 -16.00
N GLY A 57 -1.64 -20.76 -15.15
CA GLY A 57 -1.14 -21.69 -14.15
C GLY A 57 -0.42 -21.02 -12.96
N PHE A 58 -0.63 -19.72 -12.76
CA PHE A 58 0.02 -18.96 -11.70
C PHE A 58 -0.60 -19.29 -10.34
N THR A 59 0.22 -19.16 -9.29
CA THR A 59 -0.23 -19.23 -7.90
C THR A 59 -0.57 -17.84 -7.37
N ILE A 60 -1.52 -17.74 -6.46
CA ILE A 60 -1.86 -16.48 -5.78
C ILE A 60 -0.94 -16.33 -4.57
N GLU A 61 -0.04 -15.33 -4.60
CA GLU A 61 0.92 -15.09 -3.53
C GLU A 61 0.40 -14.11 -2.47
N LYS A 62 -0.33 -13.07 -2.91
CA LYS A 62 -0.94 -12.08 -2.01
C LYS A 62 -2.35 -11.75 -2.43
N VAL A 63 -3.15 -11.42 -1.42
CA VAL A 63 -4.52 -10.91 -1.57
C VAL A 63 -4.68 -9.57 -0.83
N ASP A 64 -5.63 -8.77 -1.28
CA ASP A 64 -6.06 -7.56 -0.57
C ASP A 64 -6.92 -7.90 0.67
N ASP A 65 -7.33 -6.86 1.41
CA ASP A 65 -8.15 -7.02 2.62
C ASP A 65 -9.50 -7.70 2.40
N PHE A 66 -9.98 -7.70 1.14
CA PHE A 66 -11.25 -8.29 0.68
C PHE A 66 -11.08 -9.69 0.07
N GLY A 67 -9.84 -10.17 -0.08
CA GLY A 67 -9.54 -11.50 -0.62
C GLY A 67 -9.34 -11.54 -2.15
N ASN A 68 -9.25 -10.40 -2.82
CA ASN A 68 -8.92 -10.38 -4.26
C ASN A 68 -7.43 -10.62 -4.46
N PRO A 69 -7.01 -11.39 -5.48
CA PRO A 69 -5.59 -11.54 -5.81
C PRO A 69 -4.98 -10.20 -6.21
N ILE A 70 -3.79 -9.90 -5.68
CA ILE A 70 -3.03 -8.67 -6.01
C ILE A 70 -1.59 -8.94 -6.43
N GLN A 71 -1.13 -10.17 -6.25
CA GLN A 71 0.19 -10.63 -6.67
C GLN A 71 0.10 -12.11 -7.04
N LEU A 72 0.49 -12.42 -8.27
CA LEU A 72 0.48 -13.74 -8.86
C LEU A 72 1.92 -14.17 -9.15
N PHE A 73 2.24 -15.44 -8.91
CA PHE A 73 3.59 -15.97 -9.03
C PHE A 73 3.60 -17.27 -9.84
N ASP A 74 4.47 -17.34 -10.84
CA ASP A 74 4.76 -18.56 -11.57
C ASP A 74 5.92 -19.33 -10.91
N PRO A 75 5.69 -20.54 -10.36
CA PRO A 75 6.76 -21.32 -9.76
C PRO A 75 7.81 -21.82 -10.75
N VAL A 76 7.53 -21.82 -12.05
CA VAL A 76 8.46 -22.31 -13.08
C VAL A 76 9.41 -21.20 -13.52
N SER A 77 8.90 -20.11 -14.09
CA SER A 77 9.71 -18.98 -14.55
C SER A 77 10.22 -18.09 -13.41
N GLN A 78 9.56 -18.14 -12.25
CA GLN A 78 9.68 -17.16 -11.17
C GLN A 78 9.19 -15.74 -11.54
N ASP A 79 8.42 -15.62 -12.62
CA ASP A 79 7.77 -14.37 -12.97
C ASP A 79 6.66 -14.04 -11.96
N THR A 80 6.50 -12.75 -11.70
CA THR A 80 5.44 -12.20 -10.86
C THR A 80 4.65 -11.18 -11.67
N ILE A 81 3.32 -11.27 -11.59
CA ILE A 81 2.41 -10.23 -12.09
C ILE A 81 1.65 -9.67 -10.90
N LEU A 82 1.74 -8.36 -10.69
CA LEU A 82 1.21 -7.72 -9.48
C LEU A 82 0.61 -6.35 -9.78
N PHE A 83 -0.13 -5.82 -8.80
CA PHE A 83 -0.44 -4.40 -8.77
C PHE A 83 0.65 -3.64 -8.05
N GLU A 84 0.94 -2.47 -8.62
CA GLU A 84 1.75 -1.44 -7.97
C GLU A 84 0.94 -0.74 -6.86
N VAL A 85 1.27 0.50 -6.51
CA VAL A 85 0.55 1.26 -5.47
C VAL A 85 -0.98 1.29 -5.68
N ALA A 86 -1.47 1.35 -6.92
CA ALA A 86 -2.91 1.42 -7.25
C ALA A 86 -3.34 0.26 -8.16
N TYR A 87 -4.62 -0.14 -8.07
CA TYR A 87 -5.18 -1.22 -8.92
C TYR A 87 -5.07 -0.91 -10.43
N THR A 88 -4.96 0.35 -10.83
CA THR A 88 -4.90 0.76 -12.23
C THR A 88 -3.52 0.58 -12.87
N THR A 89 -2.51 0.14 -12.11
CA THR A 89 -1.15 -0.09 -12.60
C THR A 89 -0.77 -1.55 -12.40
N ILE A 90 -0.55 -2.24 -13.50
CA ILE A 90 -0.06 -3.63 -13.51
C ILE A 90 1.46 -3.62 -13.70
N GLU A 91 2.14 -4.48 -12.95
CA GLU A 91 3.58 -4.69 -13.03
C GLU A 91 3.86 -6.12 -13.47
N PHE A 92 4.85 -6.27 -14.36
CA PHE A 92 5.47 -7.53 -14.72
C PHE A 92 6.89 -7.54 -14.15
N ALA A 93 7.13 -8.35 -13.12
CA ALA A 93 8.44 -8.55 -12.54
C ALA A 93 8.97 -9.93 -12.95
N PHE A 94 9.89 -9.96 -13.91
CA PHE A 94 10.37 -11.22 -14.49
C PHE A 94 11.42 -11.90 -13.61
N GLY A 95 11.33 -13.23 -13.55
CA GLY A 95 12.40 -14.07 -13.05
C GLY A 95 13.67 -13.89 -13.87
N LYS A 96 14.82 -14.23 -13.27
CA LYS A 96 16.14 -14.06 -13.89
C LYS A 96 16.18 -14.70 -15.28
N ALA A 97 16.75 -13.97 -16.22
CA ALA A 97 16.97 -14.43 -17.59
C ALA A 97 18.45 -14.35 -17.96
N GLU A 98 18.91 -15.21 -18.86
CA GLU A 98 20.27 -15.15 -19.41
C GLU A 98 20.33 -14.19 -20.60
N CYS A 99 19.23 -14.03 -21.32
CA CYS A 99 19.10 -13.11 -22.44
C CYS A 99 17.76 -12.38 -22.43
N ILE A 100 17.68 -11.24 -23.14
CA ILE A 100 16.46 -10.42 -23.17
C ILE A 100 15.31 -11.12 -23.91
N GLN A 101 15.63 -12.03 -24.82
CA GLN A 101 14.67 -12.77 -25.65
C GLN A 101 13.81 -13.72 -24.81
N GLU A 102 14.36 -14.35 -23.77
CA GLU A 102 13.59 -15.15 -22.81
C GLU A 102 12.49 -14.32 -22.14
N VAL A 103 12.80 -13.07 -21.81
CA VAL A 103 11.82 -12.14 -21.22
C VAL A 103 10.81 -11.68 -22.27
N GLU A 104 11.26 -11.36 -23.48
CA GLU A 104 10.39 -10.95 -24.59
C GLU A 104 9.33 -12.02 -24.92
N GLU A 105 9.72 -13.30 -25.00
CA GLU A 105 8.80 -14.41 -25.28
C GLU A 105 7.71 -14.52 -24.21
N ARG A 106 8.10 -14.51 -22.92
CA ARG A 106 7.14 -14.57 -21.80
C ARG A 106 6.25 -13.33 -21.75
N PHE A 107 6.84 -12.14 -21.91
CA PHE A 107 6.10 -10.88 -21.92
C PHE A 107 5.05 -10.83 -23.02
N ASN A 108 5.40 -11.22 -24.25
CA ASN A 108 4.47 -11.24 -25.37
C ASN A 108 3.29 -12.18 -25.11
N PHE A 109 3.55 -13.35 -24.52
CA PHE A 109 2.50 -14.30 -24.14
C PHE A 109 1.56 -13.75 -23.06
N TYR A 110 2.11 -13.15 -21.99
CA TYR A 110 1.30 -12.54 -20.94
C TYR A 110 0.51 -11.34 -21.44
N MET A 111 1.16 -10.45 -22.22
CA MET A 111 0.54 -9.26 -22.79
C MET A 111 -0.63 -9.64 -23.71
N ALA A 112 -0.46 -10.63 -24.59
CA ALA A 112 -1.55 -11.11 -25.45
C ALA A 112 -2.73 -11.66 -24.64
N THR A 113 -2.45 -12.47 -23.61
CA THR A 113 -3.48 -13.05 -22.74
C THR A 113 -4.26 -11.97 -21.99
N ILE A 114 -3.54 -10.99 -21.42
CA ILE A 114 -4.14 -9.91 -20.63
C ILE A 114 -4.92 -8.95 -21.51
N GLN A 115 -4.36 -8.53 -22.65
CA GLN A 115 -5.05 -7.62 -23.58
C GLN A 115 -6.34 -8.23 -24.13
N ASN A 116 -6.32 -9.53 -24.46
CA ASN A 116 -7.54 -10.24 -24.87
C ASN A 116 -8.62 -10.19 -23.79
N LYS A 117 -8.23 -10.43 -22.53
CA LYS A 117 -9.19 -10.41 -21.41
C LYS A 117 -9.73 -9.01 -21.12
N LEU A 118 -8.87 -7.99 -21.10
CA LEU A 118 -9.28 -6.61 -20.88
C LEU A 118 -10.18 -6.08 -22.00
N GLY A 119 -9.93 -6.52 -23.24
CA GLY A 119 -10.72 -6.13 -24.41
C GLY A 119 -12.20 -6.52 -24.31
N GLU A 120 -12.53 -7.60 -23.60
CA GLU A 120 -13.93 -8.01 -23.35
C GLU A 120 -14.75 -6.92 -22.62
N ALA A 121 -14.08 -6.08 -21.84
CA ALA A 121 -14.69 -5.00 -21.07
C ALA A 121 -14.28 -3.60 -21.59
N ASN A 122 -13.76 -3.50 -22.82
CA ASN A 122 -13.30 -2.24 -23.41
C ASN A 122 -12.18 -1.54 -22.60
N HIS A 123 -11.28 -2.34 -22.04
CA HIS A 123 -10.08 -1.88 -21.34
C HIS A 123 -8.81 -2.37 -22.08
N ALA A 124 -7.68 -1.73 -21.81
CA ALA A 124 -6.38 -2.16 -22.34
C ALA A 124 -5.23 -1.73 -21.43
N ILE A 125 -4.12 -2.46 -21.51
CA ILE A 125 -2.81 -1.96 -21.08
C ILE A 125 -2.31 -0.95 -22.13
N VAL A 126 -1.76 0.18 -21.70
CA VAL A 126 -1.12 1.16 -22.60
C VAL A 126 0.30 1.51 -22.17
N GLY A 127 1.18 1.71 -23.15
CA GLY A 127 2.60 2.06 -22.96
C GLY A 127 2.83 3.54 -22.63
N CYS A 128 2.22 4.03 -21.55
CA CYS A 128 2.38 5.41 -21.11
C CYS A 128 3.02 5.45 -19.72
N GLY A 129 4.05 6.28 -19.53
CA GLY A 129 4.70 6.44 -18.22
C GLY A 129 3.80 7.08 -17.15
N ILE A 130 2.69 7.70 -17.55
CA ILE A 130 1.64 8.22 -16.66
C ILE A 130 0.30 7.70 -17.16
N HIS A 131 -0.60 7.33 -16.25
CA HIS A 131 -1.95 6.93 -16.59
C HIS A 131 -2.69 8.07 -17.34
N PRO A 132 -3.12 7.87 -18.60
CA PRO A 132 -3.71 8.95 -19.42
C PRO A 132 -4.97 9.61 -18.82
N ASN A 133 -5.77 8.83 -18.07
CA ASN A 133 -6.97 9.31 -17.38
C ASN A 133 -6.76 9.47 -15.86
N TRP A 134 -5.53 9.75 -15.41
CA TRP A 134 -5.19 9.87 -13.99
C TRP A 134 -6.13 10.81 -13.23
N ASP A 135 -6.48 11.94 -13.82
CA ASP A 135 -7.36 12.96 -13.23
C ASP A 135 -8.80 12.47 -12.98
N LYS A 136 -9.23 11.42 -13.69
CA LYS A 136 -10.58 10.84 -13.59
C LYS A 136 -10.65 9.64 -12.66
N ASN A 137 -9.52 8.95 -12.46
CA ASN A 137 -9.44 7.80 -11.58
C ASN A 137 -9.57 8.22 -10.11
N GLU A 138 -10.09 7.32 -9.27
CA GLU A 138 -10.10 7.52 -7.82
C GLU A 138 -8.68 7.57 -7.23
N ASN A 139 -7.70 6.96 -7.93
CA ASN A 139 -6.30 6.87 -7.53
C ASN A 139 -6.11 6.35 -6.10
N CYS A 140 -7.03 5.46 -5.68
CA CYS A 140 -6.96 4.80 -4.39
C CYS A 140 -5.85 3.75 -4.38
N PRO A 141 -5.15 3.59 -3.25
CA PRO A 141 -4.17 2.53 -3.13
C PRO A 141 -4.86 1.16 -3.19
N VAL A 142 -4.13 0.14 -3.63
CA VAL A 142 -4.53 -1.24 -3.38
C VAL A 142 -4.80 -1.42 -1.89
N ALA A 143 -5.88 -2.12 -1.54
CA ALA A 143 -6.32 -2.35 -0.16
C ALA A 143 -5.37 -3.33 0.57
N TYR A 144 -4.14 -2.87 0.77
CA TYR A 144 -3.04 -3.58 1.35
C TYR A 144 -2.25 -2.62 2.25
N PRO A 145 -1.94 -3.00 3.50
CA PRO A 145 -1.46 -2.05 4.52
C PRO A 145 -0.24 -1.22 4.12
N ARG A 146 0.68 -1.79 3.32
CA ARG A 146 1.87 -1.07 2.84
C ARG A 146 1.50 0.13 1.95
N TYR A 147 0.55 -0.05 1.03
CA TYR A 147 0.19 0.98 0.06
C TYR A 147 -0.71 2.05 0.68
N GLN A 148 -1.64 1.66 1.56
CA GLN A 148 -2.42 2.59 2.37
C GLN A 148 -1.50 3.49 3.21
N MET A 149 -0.55 2.89 3.95
CA MET A 149 0.45 3.64 4.73
C MET A 149 1.26 4.63 3.87
N LEU A 150 1.65 4.23 2.65
CA LEU A 150 2.39 5.11 1.73
C LEU A 150 1.55 6.32 1.32
N MET A 151 0.27 6.11 1.00
CA MET A 151 -0.64 7.19 0.63
C MET A 151 -0.94 8.12 1.81
N ASP A 152 -1.11 7.57 3.01
CA ASP A 152 -1.32 8.38 4.22
C ASP A 152 -0.09 9.24 4.51
N TYR A 153 1.12 8.70 4.33
CA TYR A 153 2.35 9.44 4.54
C TYR A 153 2.51 10.62 3.56
N ARG A 154 2.02 10.47 2.33
CA ARG A 154 2.04 11.55 1.30
C ARG A 154 1.24 12.78 1.72
N THR A 155 0.24 12.64 2.57
CA THR A 155 -0.59 13.78 3.04
C THR A 155 0.11 14.64 4.10
N PHE A 156 1.32 14.27 4.54
CA PHE A 156 1.99 14.82 5.73
C PHE A 156 1.15 14.73 7.03
N ALA A 157 0.00 14.04 7.01
CA ALA A 157 -0.90 13.96 8.16
C ALA A 157 -0.21 13.39 9.39
N SER A 158 0.58 12.31 9.22
CA SER A 158 1.36 11.72 10.31
C SER A 158 2.37 12.72 10.89
N ALA A 159 3.13 13.42 10.05
CA ALA A 159 4.10 14.40 10.50
C ALA A 159 3.43 15.57 11.23
N ALA A 160 2.35 16.10 10.66
CA ALA A 160 1.56 17.17 11.26
C ALA A 160 0.92 16.74 12.59
N PHE A 161 0.38 15.53 12.67
CA PHE A 161 -0.22 14.98 13.89
C PHE A 161 0.79 14.90 15.03
N HIS A 162 1.95 14.26 14.79
CA HIS A 162 3.00 14.16 15.82
C HIS A 162 3.57 15.52 16.20
N LEU A 163 3.74 16.43 15.24
CA LEU A 163 4.21 17.78 15.49
C LEU A 163 3.24 18.58 16.35
N GLY A 164 1.94 18.47 16.08
CA GLY A 164 0.89 19.07 16.89
C GLY A 164 0.89 18.56 18.33
N LEU A 165 0.96 17.24 18.50
CA LEU A 165 1.05 16.61 19.82
C LEU A 165 2.29 17.05 20.59
N LEU A 166 3.44 17.17 19.92
CA LEU A 166 4.70 17.59 20.54
C LEU A 166 4.63 19.02 21.08
N VAL A 167 3.88 19.91 20.43
CA VAL A 167 3.65 21.29 20.92
C VAL A 167 2.82 21.28 22.21
N HIS A 168 1.92 20.31 22.37
CA HIS A 168 1.06 20.14 23.55
C HIS A 168 1.48 18.96 24.43
N LEU A 169 2.79 18.75 24.61
CA LEU A 169 3.29 17.57 25.32
C LEU A 169 2.70 17.45 26.74
N ASP A 170 2.68 18.55 27.51
CA ASP A 170 2.14 18.55 28.88
C ASP A 170 0.64 18.19 28.93
N LYS A 171 -0.15 18.72 27.97
CA LYS A 171 -1.58 18.40 27.86
C LYS A 171 -1.79 16.95 27.43
N LEU A 172 -0.95 16.46 26.50
CA LEU A 172 -0.99 15.08 26.05
C LEU A 172 -0.70 14.12 27.21
N GLU A 173 0.35 14.37 27.98
CA GLU A 173 0.69 13.55 29.16
C GLU A 173 -0.47 13.53 30.17
N SER A 174 -1.03 14.70 30.47
CA SER A 174 -2.20 14.83 31.36
C SER A 174 -3.41 14.05 30.83
N TYR A 175 -3.67 14.12 29.53
CA TYR A 175 -4.73 13.37 28.87
C TYR A 175 -4.51 11.85 28.96
N LEU A 176 -3.29 11.37 28.63
CA LEU A 176 -2.97 9.95 28.65
C LEU A 176 -3.01 9.37 30.07
N GLU A 177 -2.72 10.16 31.11
CA GLU A 177 -2.93 9.77 32.52
C GLU A 177 -4.41 9.62 32.87
N ALA A 178 -5.28 10.51 32.38
CA ALA A 178 -6.68 10.57 32.80
C ALA A 178 -7.67 9.81 31.91
N THR A 179 -7.29 9.48 30.68
CA THR A 179 -8.21 8.99 29.63
C THR A 179 -8.98 7.73 30.06
N PRO A 180 -10.30 7.67 29.81
CA PRO A 180 -11.11 6.47 30.05
C PRO A 180 -10.59 5.24 29.30
N PHE A 181 -9.94 5.44 28.14
CA PHE A 181 -9.44 4.35 27.31
C PHE A 181 -8.46 3.44 28.07
N PHE A 182 -7.44 4.01 28.71
CA PHE A 182 -6.48 3.21 29.49
C PHE A 182 -7.02 2.74 30.83
N LYS A 183 -8.08 3.36 31.37
CA LYS A 183 -8.79 2.83 32.54
C LYS A 183 -9.53 1.53 32.21
N VAL A 184 -10.09 1.43 31.01
CA VAL A 184 -10.82 0.25 30.54
C VAL A 184 -9.89 -0.84 30.01
N PHE A 185 -8.94 -0.48 29.14
CA PHE A 185 -8.12 -1.47 28.41
C PHE A 185 -6.70 -1.67 28.98
N GLY A 186 -6.30 -0.86 29.96
CA GLY A 186 -4.96 -0.88 30.55
C GLY A 186 -3.88 -0.35 29.60
N ARG A 187 -2.61 -0.43 30.03
CA ARG A 187 -1.45 0.11 29.29
C ARG A 187 -0.54 -0.98 28.69
N ASN A 188 -1.04 -2.20 28.51
CA ASN A 188 -0.27 -3.24 27.84
C ASN A 188 -0.29 -3.02 26.32
N TYR A 189 0.65 -2.23 25.80
CA TYR A 189 0.67 -1.81 24.39
C TYR A 189 0.70 -2.99 23.40
N LYS A 190 1.35 -4.10 23.75
CA LYS A 190 1.37 -5.30 22.90
C LYS A 190 -0.01 -5.96 22.81
N PHE A 191 -0.74 -5.98 23.94
CA PHE A 191 -2.12 -6.45 23.98
C PHE A 191 -3.04 -5.49 23.21
N LEU A 192 -2.97 -4.19 23.49
CA LEU A 192 -3.78 -3.16 22.82
C LEU A 192 -3.63 -3.24 21.30
N ARG A 193 -2.39 -3.28 20.79
CA ARG A 193 -2.13 -3.42 19.35
C ARG A 193 -2.81 -4.66 18.78
N ARG A 194 -2.71 -5.81 19.46
CA ARG A 194 -3.35 -7.05 18.99
C ARG A 194 -4.89 -6.98 19.06
N GLN A 195 -5.43 -6.32 20.08
CA GLN A 195 -6.87 -6.19 20.27
C GLN A 195 -7.50 -5.30 19.21
N PHE A 196 -6.91 -4.12 18.96
CA PHE A 196 -7.45 -3.11 18.05
C PHE A 196 -7.01 -3.29 16.59
N SER A 197 -6.14 -4.24 16.28
CA SER A 197 -5.82 -4.65 14.89
C SER A 197 -6.68 -5.82 14.38
N LYS A 198 -7.70 -6.25 15.12
CA LYS A 198 -8.63 -7.30 14.65
C LYS A 198 -9.51 -6.75 13.52
N LYS A 199 -9.84 -7.59 12.53
CA LYS A 199 -10.77 -7.23 11.43
C LYS A 199 -12.17 -6.82 11.89
N LYS A 200 -12.61 -7.30 13.06
CA LYS A 200 -13.90 -6.99 13.66
C LYS A 200 -13.69 -6.61 15.12
N LEU A 201 -14.12 -5.40 15.48
CA LEU A 201 -14.19 -4.92 16.85
C LEU A 201 -15.63 -5.04 17.35
N THR A 202 -15.81 -5.10 18.67
CA THR A 202 -17.13 -4.87 19.26
C THR A 202 -17.50 -3.39 19.14
N ALA A 203 -18.79 -3.06 19.14
CA ALA A 203 -19.24 -1.67 19.08
C ALA A 203 -18.64 -0.80 20.21
N ALA A 204 -18.43 -1.38 21.40
CA ALA A 204 -17.81 -0.67 22.52
C ALA A 204 -16.31 -0.42 22.31
N GLU A 205 -15.59 -1.37 21.73
CA GLU A 205 -14.17 -1.19 21.39
C GLU A 205 -14.00 -0.16 20.27
N GLU A 206 -14.84 -0.23 19.24
CA GLU A 206 -14.86 0.72 18.13
C GLU A 206 -15.15 2.14 18.63
N ALA A 207 -16.20 2.33 19.43
CA ALA A 207 -16.49 3.62 20.04
C ALA A 207 -15.33 4.15 20.88
N ALA A 208 -14.74 3.29 21.74
CA ALA A 208 -13.65 3.72 22.61
C ALA A 208 -12.37 4.10 21.84
N ILE A 209 -12.02 3.38 20.78
CA ILE A 209 -10.83 3.73 19.98
C ILE A 209 -11.07 4.97 19.11
N VAL A 210 -12.29 5.15 18.60
CA VAL A 210 -12.68 6.36 17.84
C VAL A 210 -12.63 7.60 18.74
N ASP A 211 -13.21 7.53 19.94
CA ASP A 211 -13.20 8.64 20.90
C ASP A 211 -11.77 8.97 21.36
N PHE A 212 -10.96 7.94 21.68
CA PHE A 212 -9.54 8.13 22.02
C PHE A 212 -8.76 8.79 20.86
N SER A 213 -9.02 8.37 19.62
CA SER A 213 -8.36 8.94 18.44
C SER A 213 -8.80 10.38 18.16
N ARG A 214 -10.09 10.70 18.38
CA ARG A 214 -10.64 12.06 18.25
C ARG A 214 -9.98 13.02 19.22
N ASP A 215 -9.86 12.64 20.49
CA ASP A 215 -9.23 13.47 21.51
C ASP A 215 -7.76 13.78 21.17
N LEU A 216 -7.01 12.76 20.74
CA LEU A 216 -5.62 12.95 20.32
C LEU A 216 -5.51 13.83 19.07
N LEU A 217 -6.40 13.67 18.10
CA LEU A 217 -6.42 14.51 16.90
C LEU A 217 -6.73 15.97 17.22
N GLN A 218 -7.66 16.20 18.15
CA GLN A 218 -7.98 17.54 18.64
C GLN A 218 -6.78 18.20 19.33
N LEU A 219 -6.07 17.46 20.20
CA LEU A 219 -4.82 17.94 20.82
C LEU A 219 -3.76 18.27 19.77
N ALA A 220 -3.60 17.43 18.75
CA ALA A 220 -2.67 17.70 17.65
C ALA A 220 -3.06 18.99 16.89
N GLU A 221 -4.34 19.16 16.55
CA GLU A 221 -4.83 20.34 15.85
C GLU A 221 -4.60 21.63 16.66
N GLU A 222 -4.88 21.61 17.96
CA GLU A 222 -4.60 22.74 18.85
C GLU A 222 -3.11 23.11 18.86
N GLY A 223 -2.22 22.13 18.77
CA GLY A 223 -0.77 22.36 18.80
C GLY A 223 -0.28 22.98 17.50
N LEU A 224 -0.81 22.52 16.37
CA LEU A 224 -0.53 23.12 15.06
C LEU A 224 -1.08 24.55 14.95
N LYS A 225 -2.25 24.83 15.53
CA LYS A 225 -2.81 26.20 15.59
C LYS A 225 -1.86 27.16 16.31
N MET A 226 -1.23 26.73 17.42
CA MET A 226 -0.25 27.55 18.15
C MET A 226 1.00 27.88 17.34
N ARG A 227 1.42 26.97 16.44
CA ARG A 227 2.58 27.20 15.57
C ARG A 227 2.30 28.26 14.50
N ASN A 228 1.03 28.50 14.17
CA ASN A 228 0.59 29.49 13.19
C ASN A 228 1.28 29.36 11.82
N LYS A 229 1.38 28.12 11.30
CA LYS A 229 2.00 27.78 10.00
C LYS A 229 1.03 27.18 8.98
N HIS A 230 -0.28 27.21 9.27
CA HIS A 230 -1.32 26.59 8.45
C HIS A 230 -1.18 25.05 8.25
N GLU A 231 -0.40 24.39 9.11
CA GLU A 231 -0.12 22.95 9.04
C GLU A 231 -1.36 22.07 9.36
N MET A 232 -2.41 22.64 9.96
CA MET A 232 -3.66 21.92 10.26
C MET A 232 -4.42 21.45 9.01
N THR A 233 -4.09 21.98 7.83
CA THR A 233 -4.65 21.49 6.57
C THR A 233 -4.26 20.02 6.31
N TYR A 234 -3.11 19.58 6.84
CA TYR A 234 -2.65 18.20 6.68
C TYR A 234 -3.43 17.21 7.57
N LEU A 235 -4.19 17.69 8.55
CA LEU A 235 -5.03 16.84 9.40
C LEU A 235 -6.43 16.58 8.82
N GLN A 236 -6.83 17.29 7.75
CA GLN A 236 -8.18 17.17 7.18
C GLN A 236 -8.58 15.73 6.76
N PRO A 237 -7.68 14.91 6.18
CA PRO A 237 -8.01 13.51 5.88
C PRO A 237 -8.44 12.73 7.13
N LEU A 238 -7.69 12.87 8.24
CA LEU A 238 -7.99 12.20 9.50
C LEU A 238 -9.31 12.70 10.13
N LYS A 239 -9.62 14.00 9.99
CA LYS A 239 -10.90 14.56 10.47
C LYS A 239 -12.08 13.95 9.72
N LYS A 240 -11.97 13.83 8.39
CA LYS A 240 -13.00 13.21 7.56
C LYS A 240 -13.23 11.74 7.94
N GLU A 241 -12.18 10.97 8.20
CA GLU A 241 -12.30 9.57 8.63
C GLU A 241 -12.98 9.41 10.00
N LEU A 242 -12.73 10.34 10.93
CA LEU A 242 -13.32 10.33 12.27
C LEU A 242 -14.70 11.04 12.36
N GLY A 243 -15.21 11.56 11.24
CA GLY A 243 -16.48 12.27 11.17
C GLY A 243 -16.49 13.64 11.86
N LEU A 244 -15.37 14.37 11.80
CA LEU A 244 -15.11 15.68 12.43
C LEU A 244 -15.03 16.85 11.45
#